data_AF-B7PJU1-F1
#
_entry.id   AF-B7PJU1-F1
#
_cell.length_a   1.000
_cell.length_b   1.000
_cell.length_c   1.000
_cell.angle_alpha   90.00
_cell.angle_beta   90.00
_cell.angle_gamma   90.00
#
_symmetry.space_group_name_H-M   'P 1'
#
loop_
_entity.id
_entity.type
_entity.pdbx_description
1 polymer ?
#
loop_
_entity_poly.entity_id
_entity_poly.type
_entity_poly.pdbx_seq_one_letter_code
_entity_poly.pdbx_strand_id
1 'polypeptide(L)' 'DLWPIPITFVTSEDRSFNKTRPVIWLYEKEGQLENLASPHNWVLFNNLFSGYYKINYDERNWDLLIRQLLWNHT' A
#
# COMPACT_ATOMS: atom_id res chain seq x y z
N ASP A 1 9.58 -10.49 20.35
CA ASP A 1 8.36 -10.98 19.68
C ASP A 1 8.14 -10.26 18.36
N LEU A 2 7.55 -10.94 17.38
CA LEU A 2 7.13 -10.36 16.11
C LEU A 2 5.69 -9.83 16.24
N TRP A 3 5.42 -8.68 15.65
CA TRP A 3 4.08 -8.12 15.60
C TRP A 3 3.31 -8.73 14.42
N PRO A 4 2.09 -9.23 14.62
CA PRO A 4 1.19 -9.51 13.50
C PRO A 4 0.77 -8.18 12.86
N ILE A 5 1.21 -7.94 11.61
CA ILE A 5 0.94 -6.68 10.92
C ILE A 5 -0.27 -6.87 9.99
N PRO A 6 -1.40 -6.17 10.21
CA PRO A 6 -2.54 -6.20 9.30
C PRO A 6 -2.26 -5.33 8.07
N ILE A 7 -2.11 -5.96 6.91
CA ILE A 7 -1.80 -5.28 5.65
C ILE A 7 -3.09 -4.96 4.91
N THR A 8 -3.26 -3.69 4.58
CA THR A 8 -4.26 -3.17 3.64
C THR A 8 -3.55 -2.38 2.55
N PHE A 9 -4.12 -2.35 1.35
CA PHE A 9 -3.60 -1.52 0.26
C PHE A 9 -4.71 -1.14 -0.71
N VAL A 10 -4.45 -0.09 -1.46
CA VAL A 10 -5.21 0.37 -2.63
C VAL A 10 -4.23 0.67 -3.76
N THR A 11 -4.71 0.70 -5.00
CA THR A 11 -3.89 0.99 -6.17
C THR A 11 -4.46 2.17 -6.95
N SER A 12 -3.72 2.66 -7.94
CA SER A 12 -4.25 3.67 -8.87
C SER A 12 -5.48 3.20 -9.65
N GLU A 13 -5.60 1.88 -9.87
CA GLU A 13 -6.72 1.23 -10.60
C GLU A 13 -7.91 0.92 -9.69
N ASP A 14 -7.67 0.43 -8.46
CA ASP A 14 -8.71 0.20 -7.45
C ASP A 14 -8.52 1.14 -6.25
N ARG A 15 -9.22 2.28 -6.33
CA ARG A 15 -9.25 3.33 -5.32
C ARG A 15 -10.35 3.11 -4.27
N SER A 16 -10.55 1.86 -3.83
CA SER A 16 -11.49 1.51 -2.74
C SER A 16 -11.02 2.01 -1.37
N PHE A 17 -10.79 3.33 -1.21
CA PHE A 17 -10.27 3.96 0.01
C PHE A 17 -11.15 3.72 1.25
N ASN A 18 -12.42 3.36 1.08
CA ASN A 18 -13.31 3.00 2.19
C ASN A 18 -13.04 1.61 2.79
N LYS A 19 -12.18 0.77 2.18
CA LYS A 19 -11.88 -0.59 2.66
C LYS A 19 -10.63 -0.60 3.56
N THR A 20 -10.84 -0.69 4.87
CA THR A 20 -9.75 -0.74 5.88
C THR A 20 -9.57 -2.12 6.52
N ARG A 21 -10.33 -3.12 6.07
CA ARG A 21 -10.16 -4.49 6.55
C ARG A 21 -8.89 -5.11 5.97
N PRO A 22 -8.07 -5.81 6.78
CA PRO A 22 -6.85 -6.45 6.30
C PRO A 22 -7.13 -7.40 5.15
N VAL A 23 -6.34 -7.28 4.08
CA VAL A 23 -6.35 -8.24 2.96
C VAL A 23 -5.48 -9.45 3.32
N ILE A 24 -4.40 -9.21 4.06
CA ILE A 24 -3.48 -10.23 4.55
C ILE A 24 -2.89 -9.80 5.89
N TRP A 25 -2.41 -10.78 6.66
CA TRP A 25 -1.63 -10.56 7.87
C TRP A 25 -0.20 -11.05 7.64
N LEU A 26 0.77 -10.22 8.01
CA LEU A 26 2.18 -10.61 8.05
C LEU A 26 2.52 -11.06 9.47
N TYR A 27 2.81 -12.35 9.64
CA TYR A 27 3.18 -12.95 10.93
C TYR A 27 4.70 -13.13 11.08
N GLU A 28 5.42 -13.16 9.95
CA GLU A 28 6.86 -13.38 9.88
C GLU A 28 7.61 -12.07 9.59
N LYS A 29 8.95 -12.12 9.60
CA LYS A 29 9.79 -10.94 9.30
C LYS A 29 9.63 -10.44 7.85
N GLU A 30 9.27 -11.33 6.95
CA GLU A 30 9.14 -11.07 5.52
C GLU A 30 8.00 -11.89 4.93
N GLY A 31 7.48 -11.42 3.80
CA GLY A 31 6.43 -12.09 3.04
C GLY A 31 6.41 -11.53 1.63
N GLN A 32 5.84 -12.29 0.70
CA GLN A 32 5.74 -11.91 -0.70
C GLN A 32 4.28 -11.76 -1.09
N LEU A 33 3.98 -10.66 -1.77
CA LEU A 33 2.68 -10.40 -2.39
C LEU A 33 2.89 -10.25 -3.89
N GLU A 34 2.21 -11.08 -4.66
CA GLU A 34 2.29 -11.07 -6.12
C GLU A 34 1.10 -10.31 -6.72
N ASN A 35 1.27 -9.83 -7.95
CA ASN A 35 0.20 -9.22 -8.76
C ASN A 35 -0.52 -8.05 -8.06
N LEU A 36 0.21 -7.24 -7.29
CA LEU A 36 -0.34 -6.08 -6.57
C LEU A 36 -0.82 -4.97 -7.52
N ALA A 37 0.02 -4.59 -8.48
CA ALA A 37 -0.27 -3.53 -9.44
C ALA A 37 0.59 -3.68 -10.69
N SER A 38 0.13 -3.12 -11.82
CA SER A 38 0.97 -2.95 -13.01
C SER A 38 2.17 -2.04 -12.70
N PRO A 39 3.32 -2.19 -13.39
CA PRO A 39 4.51 -1.37 -13.15
C PRO A 39 4.29 0.16 -13.29
N HIS A 40 3.22 0.60 -13.95
CA HIS A 40 2.91 2.03 -14.13
C HIS A 40 1.90 2.56 -13.10
N ASN A 41 1.44 1.71 -12.18
CA ASN A 41 0.42 2.01 -11.21
C ASN A 41 1.04 2.04 -9.82
N TRP A 42 0.73 3.10 -9.06
CA TRP A 42 1.16 3.17 -7.67
C TRP A 42 0.33 2.20 -6.82
N VAL A 43 0.95 1.73 -5.74
CA VAL A 43 0.29 1.05 -4.63
C VAL A 43 0.46 1.89 -3.36
N LEU A 44 -0.61 2.04 -2.60
CA LEU A 44 -0.61 2.72 -1.31
C LEU A 44 -1.05 1.72 -0.24
N PHE A 45 -0.11 1.36 0.62
CA PHE A 45 -0.35 0.48 1.76
C PHE A 45 -0.84 1.25 2.98
N ASN A 46 -1.40 0.51 3.94
CA ASN A 46 -2.00 1.02 5.16
C ASN A 46 -3.12 2.04 4.85
N ASN A 47 -4.14 1.58 4.12
CA ASN A 47 -5.24 2.41 3.66
C ASN A 47 -5.90 3.17 4.82
N LEU A 48 -6.06 4.49 4.67
CA LEU A 48 -6.54 5.42 5.71
C LEU A 48 -5.80 5.33 7.05
N PHE A 49 -4.54 4.89 7.06
CA PHE A 49 -3.74 4.69 8.28
C PHE A 49 -4.44 3.78 9.30
N SER A 50 -5.19 2.76 8.83
CA SER A 50 -5.96 1.88 9.69
C SER A 50 -5.11 0.98 10.60
N GLY A 51 -3.83 0.79 10.26
CA GLY A 51 -2.85 0.04 11.03
C GLY A 51 -1.79 0.92 11.68
N TYR A 52 -1.25 0.47 12.82
CA TYR A 52 -0.24 1.19 13.58
C TYR A 52 1.19 0.86 13.13
N TYR A 53 1.56 1.28 11.92
CA TYR A 53 2.90 1.12 11.35
C TYR A 53 3.15 2.13 10.22
N LYS A 54 4.43 2.40 9.94
CA LYS A 54 4.86 3.25 8.82
C LYS A 54 5.19 2.39 7.62
N ILE A 55 5.00 2.96 6.42
CA ILE A 55 5.38 2.33 5.16
C ILE A 55 6.61 3.04 4.60
N ASN A 56 7.49 2.26 3.97
CA ASN A 56 8.48 2.79 3.05
C ASN A 56 8.34 2.04 1.72
N TYR A 57 8.47 2.78 0.61
CA TYR A 57 8.41 2.24 -0.74
C TYR A 57 9.77 2.28 -1.42
N ASP A 58 9.93 1.53 -2.50
CA ASP A 58 11.01 1.76 -3.45
C ASP A 58 10.85 3.12 -4.16
N GLU A 59 11.92 3.57 -4.80
CA GLU A 59 11.99 4.86 -5.50
C GLU A 59 10.90 4.99 -6.58
N ARG A 60 10.61 3.91 -7.30
CA ARG A 60 9.64 3.91 -8.39
C ARG A 60 8.23 4.18 -7.89
N ASN A 61 7.79 3.50 -6.84
CA ASN A 61 6.46 3.71 -6.30
C ASN A 61 6.34 5.09 -5.63
N TRP A 62 7.42 5.59 -5.00
CA TRP A 62 7.48 6.99 -4.54
C TRP A 62 7.28 7.98 -5.69
N ASP A 63 7.99 7.81 -6.81
CA ASP A 63 7.85 8.66 -8.00
C ASP A 63 6.43 8.64 -8.56
N LEU A 64 5.79 7.47 -8.61
CA LEU A 64 4.40 7.35 -9.09
C LEU A 64 3.41 8.06 -8.17
N LEU A 65 3.58 7.96 -6.84
CA LEU A 65 2.76 8.69 -5.88
C LEU A 65 2.97 10.21 -5.98
N ILE A 66 4.22 10.66 -6.12
CA ILE A 66 4.56 12.07 -6.34
C ILE A 66 3.90 12.60 -7.61
N ARG A 67 4.03 11.87 -8.73
CA ARG A 67 3.39 12.22 -10.01
C ARG A 67 1.88 12.28 -9.89
N GLN A 68 1.26 11.32 -9.22
CA GLN A 68 -0.18 11.34 -8.93
C GLN A 68 -0.55 12.65 -8.23
N LEU A 69 0.11 12.98 -7.12
CA LEU A 69 -0.21 14.17 -6.32
C LEU A 69 0.05 15.49 -7.07
N LEU A 70 1.11 15.57 -7.88
CA LEU A 70 1.41 16.74 -8.71
C LEU A 70 0.38 16.96 -9.82
N TRP A 71 -0.11 15.89 -10.45
CA TRP A 71 -1.05 15.98 -11.56
C TRP A 71 -2.50 16.10 -11.08
N ASN A 72 -2.89 15.28 -10.10
CA ASN A 72 -4.20 15.27 -9.50
C ASN A 72 -4.15 14.69 -8.07
N HIS A 73 -4.31 15.55 -7.07
CA HIS A 73 -4.33 15.17 -5.66
C HIS A 73 -5.67 14.55 -5.20
N THR A 74 -6.62 14.32 -6.12
CA THR A 74 -7.92 13.69 -5.87
C THR A 74 -8.05 12.30 -6.48
#